data_AF-A0A2S8F7D2-F1
#
_entry.id   AF-A0A2S8F7D2-F1
#
_cell.length_a   1.000
_cell.length_b   1.000
_cell.length_c   1.000
_cell.angle_alpha   90.00
_cell.angle_beta   90.00
_cell.angle_gamma   90.00
#
_symmetry.space_group_name_H-M   'P 1'
#
loop_
_entity.id
_entity.type
_entity.pdbx_description
1 polymer ?
#
loop_
_entity_poly.entity_id
_entity_poly.type
_entity_poly.pdbx_seq_one_letter_code
_entity_poly.pdbx_strand_id
1 'polypeptide(L)'
;MHTVNKSTKSAIVLLIALLCLAPATVYSQVRIPDEARIDETAVREVIANGEQLERQGRWGEALTFYEDALRLHGFDSSVQRKANLARLHYDVGRRYTDQSFIRSVETMSREDSLRLYDEVLRKVQASYVDSPRWSDISREGVKQLDVALKEDVFNSKNLKDVDRNRIDQVRRMLNENVNWQNVSSPQQAVEMANYAAELMWQNLGVKPTATILEFACGTAASLDPYTSFLTQDQLTEVYSQIEGNFVGLGVELKADSGNLLIVHAIEGSPAHQSGIRSGDRIIAVDGHQCEVISTDKAADMLKGPIGSSVRVTVVSPNQPARDMMVRRDRVEVPSVDNIHIIDNESKIGYLKITSFQKNTPADLSQAMWRLHRDGMRALVVDLRGNPGGLLTAAVDMVDLFVEQGTIVSTRGRNAREDFDYTAHMPGTWRVPLVVLIDANSASASEIFAGAIRDHRRGTVVGQRSYGKGSVQGIFPLATAGTGLRLTTAKFFSPSGRAISRNGVTPDVNVRVAGKPDLSEVKAAVEQATSQADPVVDAGLVAARQLLGVPGLSTRVQDQR
;
A
#
# COMPACT_ATOMS: atom_id res chain seq x y z
N MET A 1 -3.09 35.84 34.87
CA MET A 1 -3.37 36.33 33.50
C MET A 1 -2.18 35.96 32.63
N HIS A 2 -2.43 35.15 31.59
CA HIS A 2 -1.55 34.75 30.49
C HIS A 2 -0.05 34.51 30.73
N THR A 3 0.35 33.24 30.66
CA THR A 3 1.53 32.84 29.88
C THR A 3 1.29 31.47 29.25
N VAL A 4 1.53 31.43 27.95
CA VAL A 4 1.19 30.39 26.98
C VAL A 4 2.21 29.24 27.02
N ASN A 5 1.66 28.05 26.84
CA ASN A 5 2.27 26.74 26.81
C ASN A 5 3.29 26.61 25.66
N LYS A 6 4.49 26.08 25.97
CA LYS A 6 5.48 25.59 25.00
C LYS A 6 5.67 24.10 25.22
N SER A 7 5.79 23.36 24.12
CA SER A 7 6.31 21.99 23.98
C SER A 7 5.28 20.89 23.68
N THR A 8 5.00 20.73 22.38
CA THR A 8 4.61 19.44 21.82
C THR A 8 5.63 19.12 20.72
N LYS A 9 6.57 18.22 21.02
CA LYS A 9 7.57 17.70 20.07
C LYS A 9 7.13 16.32 19.57
N SER A 10 7.41 16.13 18.28
CA SER A 10 6.95 15.10 17.35
C SER A 10 7.24 13.65 17.73
N ALA A 11 6.28 12.77 17.43
CA ALA A 11 6.50 11.41 16.96
C ALA A 11 5.29 11.03 16.08
N ILE A 12 5.44 11.14 14.76
CA ILE A 12 4.40 10.86 13.76
C ILE A 12 4.94 9.79 12.82
N VAL A 13 4.38 8.59 12.89
CA VAL A 13 4.53 7.55 11.87
C VAL A 13 3.17 6.87 11.69
N LEU A 14 2.71 6.86 10.43
CA LEU A 14 1.83 5.88 9.78
C LEU A 14 0.38 6.29 9.47
N LEU A 15 0.13 6.67 8.20
CA LEU A 15 -0.90 6.03 7.37
C LEU A 15 -0.69 6.37 5.88
N ILE A 16 -0.35 5.37 5.06
CA ILE A 16 -0.92 5.00 3.75
C ILE A 16 -0.16 3.72 3.37
N ALA A 17 -0.68 2.60 3.85
CA ALA A 17 -0.35 1.25 3.40
C ALA A 17 -1.60 0.41 3.59
N LEU A 18 -2.62 0.64 2.77
CA LEU A 18 -3.71 -0.33 2.59
C LEU A 18 -3.24 -1.36 1.55
N LEU A 19 -2.25 -2.14 2.00
CA LEU A 19 -1.82 -3.47 1.60
C LEU A 19 -0.67 -3.81 2.58
N CYS A 20 -0.92 -4.77 3.47
CA CYS A 20 -0.02 -5.26 4.53
C CYS A 20 0.09 -4.39 5.80
N LEU A 21 -0.88 -4.50 6.73
CA LEU A 21 -0.64 -4.36 8.17
C LEU A 21 -1.64 -5.24 8.93
N ALA A 22 -1.11 -6.21 9.68
CA ALA A 22 -1.89 -7.11 10.53
C ALA A 22 -2.07 -6.51 11.95
N PRO A 23 -3.12 -6.90 12.71
CA PRO A 23 -3.46 -6.27 13.98
C PRO A 23 -2.50 -6.66 15.11
N ALA A 24 -2.03 -5.67 15.88
CA ALA A 24 -1.29 -5.89 17.11
C ALA A 24 -2.26 -6.15 18.27
N THR A 25 -2.33 -7.40 18.74
CA THR A 25 -2.88 -7.77 20.06
C THR A 25 -1.77 -8.33 20.94
N VAL A 26 -1.78 -7.99 22.23
CA VAL A 26 -0.73 -8.31 23.20
C VAL A 26 -0.80 -9.79 23.60
N TYR A 27 -0.08 -10.65 22.86
CA TYR A 27 0.35 -11.99 23.27
C TYR A 27 1.75 -12.25 22.69
N SER A 28 2.52 -13.16 23.31
CA SER A 28 3.96 -13.38 23.06
C SER A 28 4.35 -13.21 21.59
N GLN A 29 5.10 -12.15 21.28
CA GLN A 29 5.54 -11.86 19.92
C GLN A 29 6.46 -12.97 19.44
N VAL A 30 6.09 -13.54 18.29
CA VAL A 30 6.93 -14.47 17.55
C VAL A 30 8.13 -13.67 17.01
N ARG A 31 9.33 -14.01 17.46
CA ARG A 31 10.55 -13.25 17.14
C ARG A 31 11.16 -13.71 15.82
N ILE A 32 11.78 -12.75 15.10
CA ILE A 32 12.65 -13.01 13.95
C ILE A 32 14.09 -13.06 14.50
N PRO A 33 14.92 -14.07 14.14
CA PRO A 33 16.31 -14.13 14.59
C PRO A 33 17.15 -12.94 14.11
N ASP A 34 18.08 -12.43 14.93
CA ASP A 34 18.82 -11.17 14.72
C ASP A 34 19.96 -11.22 13.67
N GLU A 35 20.16 -12.33 12.94
CA GLU A 35 21.36 -12.53 12.12
C GLU A 35 21.29 -11.88 10.72
N ALA A 36 22.35 -11.17 10.32
CA ALA A 36 22.46 -10.41 9.06
C ALA A 36 22.41 -11.26 7.76
N ARG A 37 22.45 -12.58 7.89
CA ARG A 37 22.14 -13.57 6.84
C ARG A 37 21.44 -14.71 7.56
N ILE A 38 20.28 -15.13 7.04
CA ILE A 38 19.66 -16.36 7.48
C ILE A 38 20.61 -17.52 7.12
N ASP A 39 21.22 -18.16 8.12
CA ASP A 39 21.78 -19.50 7.97
C ASP A 39 20.64 -20.54 7.92
N GLU A 40 20.92 -21.82 7.66
CA GLU A 40 19.85 -22.84 7.61
C GLU A 40 19.05 -22.94 8.92
N THR A 41 19.65 -22.59 10.05
CA THR A 41 19.02 -22.64 11.38
C THR A 41 17.96 -21.55 11.52
N ALA A 42 18.29 -20.32 11.12
CA ALA A 42 17.37 -19.19 11.11
C ALA A 42 16.22 -19.37 10.11
N VAL A 43 16.43 -20.03 8.95
CA VAL A 43 15.31 -20.36 8.01
C VAL A 43 14.30 -21.24 8.74
N ARG A 44 14.78 -22.28 9.42
CA ARG A 44 13.93 -23.26 10.09
C ARG A 44 13.15 -22.60 11.23
N GLU A 45 13.78 -21.71 11.99
CA GLU A 45 13.11 -20.99 13.07
C GLU A 45 12.01 -20.07 12.52
N VAL A 46 12.30 -19.25 11.50
CA VAL A 46 11.30 -18.41 10.81
C VAL A 46 10.11 -19.26 10.33
N ILE A 47 10.37 -20.39 9.67
CA ILE A 47 9.29 -21.26 9.19
C ILE A 47 8.47 -21.83 10.37
N ALA A 48 9.12 -22.37 11.40
CA ALA A 48 8.41 -22.96 12.55
C ALA A 48 7.54 -21.94 13.29
N ASN A 49 8.05 -20.72 13.42
CA ASN A 49 7.39 -19.57 14.03
C ASN A 49 6.17 -19.11 13.21
N GLY A 50 6.34 -18.96 11.89
CA GLY A 50 5.23 -18.63 11.00
C GLY A 50 4.16 -19.73 10.96
N GLU A 51 4.55 -21.00 10.99
CA GLU A 51 3.62 -22.15 11.05
C GLU A 51 2.77 -22.18 12.33
N GLN A 52 3.21 -21.54 13.42
CA GLN A 52 2.38 -21.36 14.60
C GLN A 52 1.21 -20.40 14.32
N LEU A 53 1.46 -19.32 13.57
CA LEU A 53 0.43 -18.36 13.14
C LEU A 53 -0.53 -19.01 12.12
N GLU A 54 0.00 -19.79 11.17
CA GLU A 54 -0.78 -20.56 10.20
C GLU A 54 -1.75 -21.54 10.90
N ARG A 55 -1.28 -22.30 11.89
CA ARG A 55 -2.12 -23.22 12.68
C ARG A 55 -3.24 -22.54 13.47
N GLN A 56 -3.10 -21.25 13.75
CA GLN A 56 -4.10 -20.43 14.42
C GLN A 56 -5.06 -19.74 13.43
N GLY A 57 -4.90 -19.95 12.11
CA GLY A 57 -5.66 -19.24 11.08
C GLY A 57 -5.31 -17.75 10.95
N ARG A 58 -4.20 -17.31 11.57
CA ARG A 58 -3.76 -15.90 11.59
C ARG A 58 -2.95 -15.56 10.35
N TRP A 59 -3.56 -15.78 9.18
CA TRP A 59 -2.89 -15.73 7.89
C TRP A 59 -2.30 -14.36 7.54
N GLY A 60 -2.96 -13.25 7.92
CA GLY A 60 -2.43 -11.90 7.70
C GLY A 60 -1.17 -11.61 8.52
N GLU A 61 -1.10 -12.12 9.75
CA GLU A 61 0.09 -12.00 10.60
C GLU A 61 1.21 -12.91 10.11
N ALA A 62 0.90 -14.15 9.71
CA ALA A 62 1.86 -15.06 9.10
C ALA A 62 2.47 -14.45 7.82
N LEU A 63 1.64 -13.86 6.96
CA LEU A 63 2.09 -13.18 5.75
C LEU A 63 3.05 -12.03 6.07
N THR A 64 2.66 -11.12 6.97
CA THR A 64 3.49 -9.99 7.39
C THR A 64 4.82 -10.47 7.95
N PHE A 65 4.78 -11.49 8.81
CA PHE A 65 5.96 -12.10 9.42
C PHE A 65 6.93 -12.66 8.36
N TYR A 66 6.44 -13.39 7.37
CA TYR A 66 7.30 -13.92 6.30
C TYR A 66 7.84 -12.83 5.38
N GLU A 67 7.04 -11.81 5.04
CA GLU A 67 7.49 -10.67 4.24
C GLU A 67 8.59 -9.86 4.95
N ASP A 68 8.45 -9.66 6.25
CA ASP A 68 9.44 -8.98 7.08
C ASP A 68 10.75 -9.78 7.13
N ALA A 69 10.68 -11.10 7.31
CA ALA A 69 11.85 -11.97 7.28
C ALA A 69 12.58 -11.91 5.92
N LEU A 70 11.84 -11.97 4.81
CA LEU A 70 12.41 -11.83 3.46
C LEU A 70 13.06 -10.46 3.24
N ARG A 71 12.48 -9.39 3.80
CA ARG A 71 13.01 -8.03 3.69
C ARG A 71 14.31 -7.86 4.48
N LEU A 72 14.36 -8.40 5.70
CA LEU A 72 15.49 -8.22 6.61
C LEU A 72 16.70 -9.06 6.22
N HIS A 73 16.48 -10.30 5.75
CA HIS A 73 17.55 -11.28 5.61
C HIS A 73 17.82 -11.74 4.17
N GLY A 74 17.06 -11.21 3.21
CA GLY A 74 17.19 -11.54 1.80
C GLY A 74 16.32 -12.72 1.36
N PHE A 75 16.40 -13.02 0.06
CA PHE A 75 15.53 -14.00 -0.59
C PHE A 75 15.86 -15.43 -0.16
N ASP A 76 14.90 -16.11 0.48
CA ASP A 76 14.90 -17.56 0.67
C ASP A 76 13.68 -18.19 -0.01
N SER A 77 13.91 -19.26 -0.77
CA SER A 77 12.85 -19.89 -1.57
C SER A 77 11.78 -20.58 -0.70
N SER A 78 12.15 -21.07 0.49
CA SER A 78 11.25 -21.79 1.39
C SER A 78 10.35 -20.84 2.15
N VAL A 79 10.93 -19.74 2.68
CA VAL A 79 10.17 -18.65 3.28
C VAL A 79 9.24 -17.99 2.24
N GLN A 80 9.71 -17.79 1.00
CA GLN A 80 8.87 -17.27 -0.08
C GLN A 80 7.67 -18.17 -0.39
N ARG A 81 7.85 -19.51 -0.38
CA ARG A 81 6.73 -20.45 -0.56
C ARG A 81 5.70 -20.32 0.55
N LYS A 82 6.15 -20.16 1.81
CA LYS A 82 5.28 -19.94 2.96
C LYS A 82 4.55 -18.60 2.89
N ALA A 83 5.24 -17.52 2.53
CA ALA A 83 4.63 -16.21 2.29
C ALA A 83 3.53 -16.28 1.21
N ASN A 84 3.79 -16.98 0.10
CA ASN A 84 2.81 -17.14 -0.97
C ASN A 84 1.59 -17.94 -0.51
N LEU A 85 1.78 -19.00 0.28
CA LEU A 85 0.66 -19.77 0.84
C LEU A 85 -0.16 -18.92 1.81
N ALA A 86 0.48 -18.23 2.75
CA ALA A 86 -0.19 -17.34 3.69
C ALA A 86 -0.97 -16.24 2.97
N ARG A 87 -0.43 -15.70 1.87
CA ARG A 87 -1.14 -14.74 1.01
C ARG A 87 -2.42 -15.30 0.41
N LEU A 88 -2.38 -16.52 -0.15
CA LEU A 88 -3.57 -17.15 -0.73
C LEU A 88 -4.71 -17.25 0.29
N HIS A 89 -4.41 -17.76 1.50
CA HIS A 89 -5.39 -17.87 2.58
C HIS A 89 -5.91 -16.49 3.02
N TYR A 90 -5.02 -15.52 3.21
CA TYR A 90 -5.39 -14.14 3.54
C TYR A 90 -6.30 -13.50 2.48
N ASP A 91 -5.98 -13.66 1.20
CA ASP A 91 -6.74 -13.09 0.08
C ASP A 91 -8.11 -13.73 -0.09
N VAL A 92 -8.25 -15.05 0.13
CA VAL A 92 -9.57 -15.70 0.22
C VAL A 92 -10.38 -15.09 1.35
N GLY A 93 -9.80 -14.98 2.55
CA GLY A 93 -10.45 -14.41 3.73
C GLY A 93 -10.99 -13.00 3.47
N ARG A 94 -10.16 -12.15 2.87
CA ARG A 94 -10.52 -10.78 2.49
C ARG A 94 -11.63 -10.73 1.44
N ARG A 95 -11.54 -11.55 0.38
CA ARG A 95 -12.55 -11.58 -0.70
C ARG A 95 -13.92 -12.01 -0.22
N TYR A 96 -14.00 -13.03 0.63
CA TYR A 96 -15.29 -13.48 1.19
C TYR A 96 -15.75 -12.68 2.41
N THR A 97 -15.09 -11.57 2.72
CA THR A 97 -15.59 -10.55 3.66
C THR A 97 -16.04 -9.27 2.93
N ASP A 98 -15.53 -9.05 1.71
CA ASP A 98 -15.92 -7.96 0.81
C ASP A 98 -17.35 -8.16 0.27
N GLN A 99 -18.24 -7.23 0.62
CA GLN A 99 -19.66 -7.30 0.23
C GLN A 99 -19.88 -7.14 -1.28
N SER A 100 -19.04 -6.36 -1.96
CA SER A 100 -19.14 -6.21 -3.41
C SER A 100 -18.72 -7.46 -4.17
N PHE A 101 -17.75 -8.21 -3.63
CA PHE A 101 -17.37 -9.52 -4.15
C PHE A 101 -18.49 -10.55 -3.94
N ILE A 102 -19.03 -10.64 -2.72
CA ILE A 102 -20.14 -11.56 -2.39
C ILE A 102 -21.34 -11.28 -3.28
N ARG A 103 -21.73 -10.01 -3.43
CA ARG A 103 -22.81 -9.60 -4.33
C ARG A 103 -22.55 -10.07 -5.76
N SER A 104 -21.33 -9.91 -6.26
CA SER A 104 -20.95 -10.38 -7.60
C SER A 104 -21.12 -11.89 -7.75
N VAL A 105 -20.70 -12.68 -6.75
CA VAL A 105 -20.91 -14.14 -6.72
C VAL A 105 -22.41 -14.48 -6.73
N GLU A 106 -23.22 -13.72 -5.97
CA GLU A 106 -24.64 -14.00 -5.79
C GLU A 106 -25.51 -13.66 -6.99
N THR A 107 -25.24 -12.53 -7.64
CA THR A 107 -26.13 -11.93 -8.66
C THR A 107 -25.70 -12.22 -10.10
N MET A 108 -24.44 -12.56 -10.34
CA MET A 108 -23.94 -12.77 -11.70
C MET A 108 -24.42 -14.12 -12.25
N SER A 109 -24.70 -14.18 -13.56
CA SER A 109 -24.96 -15.46 -14.23
C SER A 109 -23.65 -16.20 -14.55
N ARG A 110 -23.75 -17.50 -14.83
CA ARG A 110 -22.60 -18.29 -15.31
C ARG A 110 -21.99 -17.68 -16.57
N GLU A 111 -22.82 -17.31 -17.54
CA GLU A 111 -22.38 -16.70 -18.80
C GLU A 111 -21.65 -15.38 -18.57
N ASP A 112 -22.19 -14.51 -17.72
CA ASP A 112 -21.56 -13.25 -17.35
C ASP A 112 -20.20 -13.47 -16.68
N SER A 113 -20.09 -14.45 -15.79
CA SER A 113 -18.81 -14.75 -15.12
C SER A 113 -17.76 -15.28 -16.09
N LEU A 114 -18.15 -16.10 -17.09
CA LEU A 114 -17.24 -16.56 -18.13
C LEU A 114 -16.81 -15.42 -19.05
N ARG A 115 -17.72 -14.51 -19.41
CA ARG A 115 -17.40 -13.31 -20.19
C ARG A 115 -16.43 -12.39 -19.45
N LEU A 116 -16.64 -12.18 -18.15
CA LEU A 116 -15.72 -11.42 -17.31
C LEU A 116 -14.33 -12.08 -17.26
N TYR A 117 -14.27 -13.39 -17.08
CA TYR A 117 -12.99 -14.11 -17.03
C TYR A 117 -12.24 -14.07 -18.37
N ASP A 118 -12.95 -14.24 -19.49
CA ASP A 118 -12.41 -14.06 -20.84
C ASP A 118 -11.89 -12.62 -21.04
N GLU A 119 -12.63 -11.60 -20.57
CA GLU A 119 -12.17 -10.21 -20.63
C GLU A 119 -10.85 -10.03 -19.84
N VAL A 120 -10.75 -10.56 -18.62
CA VAL A 120 -9.52 -10.54 -17.82
C VAL A 120 -8.34 -11.15 -18.60
N LEU A 121 -8.52 -12.36 -19.16
CA LEU A 121 -7.47 -13.05 -19.90
C LEU A 121 -7.06 -12.28 -21.17
N ARG A 122 -8.00 -11.66 -21.88
CA ARG A 122 -7.70 -10.82 -23.05
C ARG A 122 -6.93 -9.56 -22.67
N LYS A 123 -7.26 -8.90 -21.55
CA LYS A 123 -6.49 -7.75 -21.04
C LYS A 123 -5.07 -8.16 -20.69
N VAL A 124 -4.88 -9.31 -20.04
CA VAL A 124 -3.57 -9.89 -19.75
C VAL A 124 -2.79 -10.19 -21.04
N GLN A 125 -3.43 -10.81 -22.05
CA GLN A 125 -2.81 -11.11 -23.34
C GLN A 125 -2.42 -9.85 -24.13
N ALA A 126 -3.21 -8.79 -24.01
CA ALA A 126 -2.97 -7.55 -24.75
C ALA A 126 -1.95 -6.63 -24.05
N SER A 127 -1.96 -6.57 -22.72
CA SER A 127 -1.34 -5.43 -22.00
C SER A 127 -0.37 -5.79 -20.89
N TYR A 128 -0.33 -7.04 -20.40
CA TYR A 128 0.64 -7.42 -19.36
C TYR A 128 2.08 -7.24 -19.86
N VAL A 129 3.00 -6.77 -19.02
CA VAL A 129 4.36 -6.41 -19.48
C VAL A 129 5.16 -7.60 -20.03
N ASP A 130 5.01 -8.79 -19.43
CA ASP A 130 5.76 -10.00 -19.79
C ASP A 130 4.83 -11.02 -20.46
N SER A 131 5.35 -12.01 -21.20
CA SER A 131 4.50 -13.03 -21.83
C SER A 131 3.86 -13.96 -20.80
N PRO A 132 2.52 -14.06 -20.71
CA PRO A 132 1.85 -14.91 -19.73
C PRO A 132 2.05 -16.39 -20.04
N ARG A 133 2.18 -17.21 -19.00
CA ARG A 133 2.17 -18.67 -19.11
C ARG A 133 0.77 -19.18 -18.76
N TRP A 134 -0.03 -19.55 -19.75
CA TRP A 134 -1.44 -19.93 -19.56
C TRP A 134 -1.65 -21.15 -18.67
N SER A 135 -0.70 -22.10 -18.68
CA SER A 135 -0.70 -23.23 -17.75
C SER A 135 -0.48 -22.79 -16.31
N ASP A 136 0.38 -21.80 -16.06
CA ASP A 136 0.59 -21.24 -14.72
C ASP A 136 -0.67 -20.52 -14.22
N ILE A 137 -1.28 -19.70 -15.07
CA ILE A 137 -2.55 -19.01 -14.78
C ILE A 137 -3.63 -20.01 -14.36
N SER A 138 -3.79 -21.08 -15.15
CA SER A 138 -4.81 -22.10 -14.88
C SER A 138 -4.53 -22.87 -13.59
N ARG A 139 -3.26 -23.25 -13.35
CA ARG A 139 -2.86 -23.90 -12.09
C ARG A 139 -3.07 -22.98 -10.88
N GLU A 140 -2.83 -21.69 -11.02
CA GLU A 140 -3.03 -20.74 -9.92
C GLU A 140 -4.51 -20.57 -9.59
N GLY A 141 -5.41 -20.55 -10.58
CA GLY A 141 -6.86 -20.59 -10.35
C GLY A 141 -7.30 -21.82 -9.55
N VAL A 142 -6.71 -22.97 -9.82
CA VAL A 142 -6.99 -24.22 -9.07
C VAL A 142 -6.45 -24.16 -7.65
N LYS A 143 -5.26 -23.59 -7.44
CA LYS A 143 -4.72 -23.39 -6.10
C LYS A 143 -5.59 -22.44 -5.27
N GLN A 144 -6.05 -21.34 -5.86
CA GLN A 144 -6.99 -20.42 -5.20
C GLN A 144 -8.24 -21.18 -4.74
N LEU A 145 -8.80 -22.01 -5.61
CA LEU A 145 -9.98 -22.82 -5.31
C LEU A 145 -9.70 -23.90 -4.24
N ASP A 146 -8.55 -24.58 -4.29
CA ASP A 146 -8.15 -25.58 -3.27
C ASP A 146 -7.98 -24.94 -1.89
N VAL A 147 -7.39 -23.74 -1.83
CA VAL A 147 -7.28 -22.96 -0.60
C VAL A 147 -8.66 -22.50 -0.15
N ALA A 148 -9.49 -21.99 -1.05
CA ALA A 148 -10.84 -21.54 -0.73
C ALA A 148 -11.68 -22.66 -0.08
N LEU A 149 -11.60 -23.89 -0.57
CA LEU A 149 -12.30 -25.04 0.02
C LEU A 149 -11.83 -25.42 1.44
N LYS A 150 -10.65 -24.95 1.87
CA LYS A 150 -10.16 -25.12 3.26
C LYS A 150 -10.64 -24.02 4.19
N GLU A 151 -11.11 -22.90 3.65
CA GLU A 151 -11.47 -21.72 4.43
C GLU A 151 -12.93 -21.74 4.86
N ASP A 152 -13.17 -21.63 6.17
CA ASP A 152 -14.51 -21.63 6.75
C ASP A 152 -15.38 -20.48 6.21
N VAL A 153 -14.77 -19.33 5.91
CA VAL A 153 -15.47 -18.16 5.36
C VAL A 153 -15.97 -18.38 3.93
N PHE A 154 -15.25 -19.17 3.11
CA PHE A 154 -15.73 -19.60 1.81
C PHE A 154 -16.83 -20.64 1.96
N ASN A 155 -16.57 -21.66 2.79
CA ASN A 155 -17.46 -22.81 2.96
C ASN A 155 -18.83 -22.37 3.50
N SER A 156 -18.87 -21.51 4.51
CA SER A 156 -20.12 -20.98 5.10
C SER A 156 -20.98 -20.17 4.12
N LYS A 157 -20.40 -19.64 3.03
CA LYS A 157 -21.12 -18.85 2.02
C LYS A 157 -21.52 -19.65 0.79
N ASN A 158 -20.72 -20.64 0.41
CA ASN A 158 -20.85 -21.32 -0.88
C ASN A 158 -21.29 -22.78 -0.77
N LEU A 159 -21.17 -23.40 0.41
CA LEU A 159 -21.55 -24.80 0.66
C LEU A 159 -22.75 -24.87 1.59
N LYS A 160 -23.62 -25.87 1.37
CA LYS A 160 -24.75 -26.18 2.23
C LYS A 160 -24.74 -27.66 2.58
N ASP A 161 -24.55 -27.97 3.86
CA ASP A 161 -24.60 -29.34 4.40
C ASP A 161 -23.69 -30.34 3.66
N VAL A 162 -22.52 -29.89 3.20
CA VAL A 162 -21.54 -30.74 2.51
C VAL A 162 -20.52 -31.25 3.52
N ASP A 163 -20.33 -32.57 3.58
CA ASP A 163 -19.34 -33.18 4.47
C ASP A 163 -17.89 -32.95 3.97
N ARG A 164 -16.95 -32.96 4.92
CA ARG A 164 -15.51 -32.71 4.63
C ARG A 164 -14.89 -33.75 3.70
N ASN A 165 -15.33 -35.01 3.74
CA ASN A 165 -14.78 -36.06 2.88
C ASN A 165 -15.10 -35.80 1.41
N ARG A 166 -16.32 -35.31 1.14
CA ARG A 166 -16.75 -34.92 -0.20
C ARG A 166 -15.98 -33.70 -0.71
N ILE A 167 -15.73 -32.70 0.15
CA ILE A 167 -14.85 -31.57 -0.17
C ILE A 167 -13.46 -32.08 -0.54
N ASP A 168 -12.85 -32.94 0.29
CA ASP A 168 -11.52 -33.49 0.06
C ASP A 168 -11.44 -34.35 -1.21
N GLN A 169 -12.52 -35.07 -1.56
CA GLN A 169 -12.60 -35.81 -2.81
C GLN A 169 -12.55 -34.86 -4.02
N VAL A 170 -13.33 -33.78 -4.01
CA VAL A 170 -13.34 -32.81 -5.12
C VAL A 170 -12.01 -32.07 -5.23
N ARG A 171 -11.38 -31.75 -4.08
CA ARG A 171 -10.03 -31.19 -4.04
C ARG A 171 -9.01 -32.12 -4.71
N ARG A 172 -9.05 -33.43 -4.44
CA ARG A 172 -8.22 -34.42 -5.15
C ARG A 172 -8.52 -34.45 -6.64
N MET A 173 -9.80 -34.47 -7.03
CA MET A 173 -10.18 -34.44 -8.45
C MET A 173 -9.61 -33.23 -9.18
N LEU A 174 -9.70 -32.04 -8.58
CA LEU A 174 -9.14 -30.81 -9.13
C LEU A 174 -7.61 -30.89 -9.27
N ASN A 175 -6.89 -31.41 -8.28
CA ASN A 175 -5.43 -31.37 -8.26
C ASN A 175 -4.77 -32.53 -9.04
N GLU A 176 -5.40 -33.71 -9.09
CA GLU A 176 -4.77 -34.94 -9.59
C GLU A 176 -5.34 -35.39 -10.94
N ASN A 177 -6.64 -35.18 -11.18
CA ASN A 177 -7.33 -35.78 -12.34
C ASN A 177 -7.44 -34.83 -13.55
N VAL A 178 -7.01 -33.57 -13.41
CA VAL A 178 -7.16 -32.56 -14.44
C VAL A 178 -5.79 -32.09 -14.92
N ASN A 179 -5.57 -32.15 -16.24
CA ASN A 179 -4.30 -31.76 -16.83
C ASN A 179 -4.23 -30.24 -17.11
N TRP A 180 -3.98 -29.47 -16.05
CA TRP A 180 -3.79 -28.01 -16.14
C TRP A 180 -2.51 -27.59 -16.89
N GLN A 181 -1.59 -28.53 -17.16
CA GLN A 181 -0.32 -28.22 -17.82
C GLN A 181 -0.46 -27.96 -19.32
N ASN A 182 -1.54 -28.49 -19.93
CA ASN A 182 -1.75 -28.41 -21.38
C ASN A 182 -2.50 -27.15 -21.84
N VAL A 183 -2.71 -26.18 -20.94
CA VAL A 183 -3.36 -24.91 -21.30
C VAL A 183 -2.35 -23.98 -21.97
N SER A 184 -2.62 -23.64 -23.22
CA SER A 184 -1.71 -22.85 -24.07
C SER A 184 -2.36 -21.58 -24.66
N SER A 185 -3.65 -21.34 -24.40
CA SER A 185 -4.35 -20.14 -24.87
C SER A 185 -5.36 -19.60 -23.85
N PRO A 186 -5.77 -18.32 -23.97
CA PRO A 186 -6.88 -17.76 -23.20
C PRO A 186 -8.16 -18.59 -23.31
N GLN A 187 -8.51 -19.06 -24.52
CA GLN A 187 -9.73 -19.82 -24.77
C GLN A 187 -9.71 -21.15 -24.00
N GLN A 188 -8.58 -21.86 -24.04
CA GLN A 188 -8.42 -23.08 -23.24
C GLN A 188 -8.48 -22.79 -21.74
N ALA A 189 -7.93 -21.66 -21.27
CA ALA A 189 -8.04 -21.28 -19.85
C ALA A 189 -9.51 -21.06 -19.43
N VAL A 190 -10.35 -20.46 -20.29
CA VAL A 190 -11.80 -20.31 -20.06
C VAL A 190 -12.50 -21.67 -20.01
N GLU A 191 -12.21 -22.56 -20.97
CA GLU A 191 -12.76 -23.93 -21.00
C GLU A 191 -12.44 -24.69 -19.71
N MET A 192 -11.20 -24.57 -19.23
CA MET A 192 -10.73 -25.25 -18.02
C MET A 192 -11.36 -24.66 -16.75
N ALA A 193 -11.52 -23.34 -16.66
CA ALA A 193 -12.26 -22.71 -15.56
C ALA A 193 -13.74 -23.13 -15.56
N ASN A 194 -14.34 -23.25 -16.74
CA ASN A 194 -15.72 -23.72 -16.89
C ASN A 194 -15.87 -25.18 -16.45
N TYR A 195 -14.93 -26.05 -16.83
CA TYR A 195 -14.88 -27.44 -16.36
C TYR A 195 -14.77 -27.53 -14.83
N ALA A 196 -13.88 -26.74 -14.22
CA ALA A 196 -13.76 -26.66 -12.76
C ALA A 196 -15.09 -26.25 -12.11
N ALA A 197 -15.76 -25.24 -12.68
CA ALA A 197 -17.04 -24.75 -12.19
C ALA A 197 -18.16 -25.82 -12.27
N GLU A 198 -18.18 -26.63 -13.34
CA GLU A 198 -19.10 -27.76 -13.47
C GLU A 198 -18.82 -28.84 -12.43
N LEU A 199 -17.55 -29.18 -12.22
CA LEU A 199 -17.13 -30.16 -11.22
C LEU A 199 -17.56 -29.72 -9.82
N MET A 200 -17.30 -28.46 -9.47
CA MET A 200 -17.66 -27.86 -8.19
C MET A 200 -19.19 -27.81 -7.98
N TRP A 201 -19.94 -27.44 -9.02
CA TRP A 201 -21.40 -27.40 -8.96
C TRP A 201 -22.00 -28.79 -8.77
N GLN A 202 -21.59 -29.77 -9.60
CA GLN A 202 -22.15 -31.12 -9.56
C GLN A 202 -21.82 -31.86 -8.26
N ASN A 203 -20.62 -31.63 -7.72
CA ASN A 203 -20.16 -32.38 -6.55
C ASN A 203 -20.37 -31.64 -5.23
N LEU A 204 -20.43 -30.32 -5.19
CA LEU A 204 -20.52 -29.56 -3.93
C LEU A 204 -21.67 -28.54 -3.92
N GLY A 205 -22.38 -28.34 -5.02
CA GLY A 205 -23.43 -27.32 -5.13
C GLY A 205 -22.89 -25.88 -5.13
N VAL A 206 -21.58 -25.69 -5.29
CA VAL A 206 -20.96 -24.36 -5.37
C VAL A 206 -21.38 -23.68 -6.65
N LYS A 207 -21.91 -22.46 -6.56
CA LYS A 207 -22.29 -21.66 -7.73
C LYS A 207 -21.11 -21.55 -8.71
N PRO A 208 -21.33 -21.75 -10.03
CA PRO A 208 -20.27 -21.60 -11.02
C PRO A 208 -19.51 -20.26 -10.95
N THR A 209 -20.23 -19.18 -10.62
CA THR A 209 -19.66 -17.84 -10.46
C THR A 209 -18.59 -17.74 -9.40
N ALA A 210 -18.76 -18.39 -8.24
CA ALA A 210 -17.75 -18.42 -7.19
C ALA A 210 -16.45 -19.04 -7.72
N THR A 211 -16.56 -20.18 -8.42
CA THR A 211 -15.41 -20.87 -9.01
C THR A 211 -14.72 -20.01 -10.08
N ILE A 212 -15.48 -19.42 -10.99
CA ILE A 212 -14.90 -18.62 -12.09
C ILE A 212 -14.22 -17.35 -11.56
N LEU A 213 -14.75 -16.73 -10.50
CA LEU A 213 -14.09 -15.59 -9.86
C LEU A 213 -12.81 -15.99 -9.09
N GLU A 214 -12.73 -17.20 -8.53
CA GLU A 214 -11.45 -17.74 -8.03
C GLU A 214 -10.39 -17.82 -9.14
N PHE A 215 -10.77 -18.25 -10.34
CA PHE A 215 -9.88 -18.25 -11.50
C PHE A 215 -9.48 -16.84 -11.94
N ALA A 216 -10.40 -15.87 -11.92
CA ALA A 216 -10.07 -14.48 -12.24
C ALA A 216 -9.05 -13.88 -11.25
N CYS A 217 -9.20 -14.15 -9.95
CA CYS A 217 -8.24 -13.77 -8.93
C CYS A 217 -6.91 -14.53 -9.08
N GLY A 218 -6.96 -15.83 -9.40
CA GLY A 218 -5.79 -16.66 -9.67
C GLY A 218 -4.98 -16.18 -10.87
N THR A 219 -5.63 -15.75 -11.95
CA THR A 219 -4.97 -15.11 -13.09
C THR A 219 -4.13 -13.92 -12.63
N ALA A 220 -4.71 -13.00 -11.86
CA ALA A 220 -3.98 -11.83 -11.38
C ALA A 220 -2.79 -12.21 -10.47
N ALA A 221 -3.02 -13.11 -9.51
CA ALA A 221 -2.00 -13.57 -8.56
C ALA A 221 -0.83 -14.32 -9.22
N SER A 222 -1.06 -14.95 -10.37
CA SER A 222 -0.02 -15.70 -11.10
C SER A 222 1.00 -14.83 -11.86
N LEU A 223 0.69 -13.55 -12.06
CA LEU A 223 1.47 -12.67 -12.93
C LEU A 223 2.61 -11.99 -12.17
N ASP A 224 2.26 -11.14 -11.19
CA ASP A 224 3.22 -10.48 -10.31
C ASP A 224 2.52 -9.98 -9.02
N PRO A 225 3.27 -9.53 -8.00
CA PRO A 225 2.69 -9.04 -6.74
C PRO A 225 1.89 -7.73 -6.84
N TYR A 226 1.88 -7.07 -7.99
CA TYR A 226 1.26 -5.75 -8.18
C TYR A 226 -0.04 -5.81 -8.98
N THR A 227 -0.25 -6.92 -9.68
CA THR A 227 -1.43 -7.22 -10.49
C THR A 227 -2.53 -7.80 -9.59
N SER A 228 -3.74 -7.25 -9.69
CA SER A 228 -4.85 -7.66 -8.85
C SER A 228 -6.19 -7.50 -9.57
N PHE A 229 -7.06 -8.50 -9.42
CA PHE A 229 -8.48 -8.36 -9.68
C PHE A 229 -9.09 -7.45 -8.62
N LEU A 230 -9.86 -6.45 -9.05
CA LEU A 230 -10.48 -5.45 -8.20
C LEU A 230 -11.98 -5.69 -8.17
N THR A 231 -12.52 -5.79 -6.97
CA THR A 231 -13.96 -5.73 -6.73
C THR A 231 -14.47 -4.31 -6.99
N GLN A 232 -15.79 -4.12 -7.03
CA GLN A 232 -16.36 -2.78 -7.25
C GLN A 232 -15.89 -1.77 -6.19
N ASP A 233 -15.88 -2.18 -4.92
CA ASP A 233 -15.46 -1.31 -3.82
C ASP A 233 -13.96 -1.02 -3.91
N GLN A 234 -13.15 -2.02 -4.23
CA GLN A 234 -11.70 -1.85 -4.42
C GLN A 234 -11.37 -0.96 -5.62
N LEU A 235 -12.08 -1.09 -6.73
CA LEU A 235 -11.90 -0.22 -7.90
C LEU A 235 -12.23 1.24 -7.55
N THR A 236 -13.32 1.44 -6.81
CA THR A 236 -13.72 2.76 -6.30
C THR A 236 -12.67 3.35 -5.38
N GLU A 237 -12.09 2.53 -4.49
CA GLU A 237 -11.01 2.93 -3.59
C GLU A 237 -9.74 3.32 -4.35
N VAL A 238 -9.34 2.57 -5.39
CA VAL A 238 -8.18 2.93 -6.22
C VAL A 238 -8.39 4.29 -6.90
N TYR A 239 -9.56 4.55 -7.45
CA TYR A 239 -9.85 5.87 -8.05
C TYR A 239 -9.88 7.00 -7.01
N SER A 240 -10.42 6.71 -5.82
CA SER A 240 -10.43 7.65 -4.69
C SER A 240 -9.01 8.03 -4.26
N GLN A 241 -8.10 7.06 -4.18
CA GLN A 241 -6.67 7.29 -3.89
C GLN A 241 -5.98 8.14 -4.96
N ILE A 242 -6.27 7.88 -6.24
CA ILE A 242 -5.72 8.64 -7.37
C ILE A 242 -6.13 10.11 -7.32
N GLU A 243 -7.42 10.36 -7.06
CA GLU A 243 -7.98 11.71 -6.99
C GLU A 243 -7.67 12.42 -5.67
N GLY A 244 -7.13 11.72 -4.65
CA GLY A 244 -6.91 12.27 -3.32
C GLY A 244 -8.19 12.48 -2.51
N ASN A 245 -9.28 11.85 -2.92
CA ASN A 245 -10.62 12.06 -2.40
C ASN A 245 -11.13 10.79 -1.75
N PHE A 246 -11.24 10.76 -0.42
CA PHE A 246 -11.74 9.60 0.31
C PHE A 246 -13.16 9.85 0.83
N VAL A 247 -14.01 8.83 0.80
CA VAL A 247 -15.33 8.92 1.47
C VAL A 247 -15.21 8.35 2.87
N GLY A 248 -15.48 9.18 3.89
CA GLY A 248 -15.42 8.75 5.28
C GLY A 248 -15.58 9.91 6.24
N LEU A 249 -14.97 9.76 7.42
CA LEU A 249 -15.04 10.75 8.49
C LEU A 249 -13.88 11.75 8.41
N GLY A 250 -12.77 11.39 7.75
CA GLY A 250 -11.55 12.20 7.68
C GLY A 250 -10.70 12.12 8.94
N VAL A 251 -10.48 10.91 9.44
CA VAL A 251 -9.65 10.63 10.62
C VAL A 251 -8.56 9.62 10.29
N GLU A 252 -7.38 9.88 10.81
CA GLU A 252 -6.27 8.92 10.88
C GLU A 252 -6.38 8.17 12.21
N LEU A 253 -6.37 6.84 12.12
CA LEU A 253 -6.67 5.95 13.24
C LEU A 253 -5.50 5.04 13.55
N LYS A 254 -5.34 4.72 14.83
CA LYS A 254 -4.40 3.71 15.32
C LYS A 254 -5.13 2.82 16.33
N ALA A 255 -4.93 1.51 16.23
CA ALA A 255 -5.37 0.60 17.28
C ALA A 255 -4.60 0.91 18.58
N ASP A 256 -5.32 1.17 19.66
CA ASP A 256 -4.78 1.45 20.99
C ASP A 256 -5.65 0.78 22.04
N SER A 257 -5.10 -0.23 22.71
CA SER A 257 -5.74 -0.91 23.85
C SER A 257 -7.17 -1.38 23.54
N GLY A 258 -7.36 -2.04 22.39
CA GLY A 258 -8.67 -2.55 21.92
C GLY A 258 -9.63 -1.49 21.36
N ASN A 259 -9.24 -0.21 21.36
CA ASN A 259 -10.01 0.92 20.86
C ASN A 259 -9.29 1.59 19.68
N LEU A 260 -9.97 2.55 19.03
CA LEU A 260 -9.39 3.30 17.91
C LEU A 260 -8.97 4.69 18.38
N LEU A 261 -7.67 4.90 18.56
CA LEU A 261 -7.10 6.22 18.82
C LEU A 261 -7.10 7.06 17.54
N ILE A 262 -7.61 8.28 17.64
CA ILE A 262 -7.56 9.26 16.57
C ILE A 262 -6.21 9.96 16.64
N VAL A 263 -5.31 9.58 15.75
CA VAL A 263 -3.98 10.18 15.63
C VAL A 263 -4.11 11.59 15.09
N HIS A 264 -4.93 11.76 14.06
CA HIS A 264 -5.16 13.03 13.40
C HIS A 264 -6.61 13.13 12.90
N ALA A 265 -7.23 14.30 13.06
CA ALA A 265 -8.50 14.62 12.42
C ALA A 265 -8.23 15.67 11.34
N ILE A 266 -8.54 15.35 10.09
CA ILE A 266 -8.26 16.23 8.95
C ILE A 266 -9.08 17.51 9.10
N GLU A 267 -8.42 18.66 8.98
CA GLU A 267 -9.09 19.95 9.09
C GLU A 267 -10.20 20.08 8.02
N GLY A 268 -11.34 20.63 8.42
CA GLY A 268 -12.52 20.75 7.55
C GLY A 268 -13.28 19.44 7.28
N SER A 269 -12.77 18.27 7.68
CA SER A 269 -13.46 16.98 7.51
C SER A 269 -14.76 16.85 8.34
N PRO A 270 -15.66 15.89 8.01
CA PRO A 270 -16.86 15.64 8.79
C PRO A 270 -16.58 15.36 10.28
N ALA A 271 -15.51 14.62 10.61
CA ALA A 271 -15.10 14.40 11.99
C ALA A 271 -14.69 15.71 12.67
N HIS A 272 -13.83 16.49 12.03
CA HIS A 272 -13.37 17.78 12.57
C HIS A 272 -14.55 18.73 12.82
N GLN A 273 -15.46 18.84 11.85
CA GLN A 273 -16.70 19.64 11.96
C GLN A 273 -17.63 19.14 13.08
N SER A 274 -17.66 17.83 13.30
CA SER A 274 -18.47 17.23 14.39
C SER A 274 -17.86 17.45 15.78
N GLY A 275 -16.62 17.95 15.88
CA GLY A 275 -15.96 18.21 17.16
C GLY A 275 -14.96 17.12 17.59
N ILE A 276 -14.70 16.14 16.73
CA ILE A 276 -13.66 15.13 16.96
C ILE A 276 -12.28 15.77 16.80
N ARG A 277 -11.33 15.40 17.67
CA ARG A 277 -9.96 15.96 17.71
C ARG A 277 -8.91 14.86 17.82
N SER A 278 -7.66 15.18 17.47
CA SER A 278 -6.52 14.32 17.73
C SER A 278 -6.39 13.98 19.22
N GLY A 279 -6.11 12.72 19.54
CA GLY A 279 -6.04 12.20 20.91
C GLY A 279 -7.36 11.63 21.44
N ASP A 280 -8.48 11.85 20.74
CA ASP A 280 -9.76 11.18 21.04
C ASP A 280 -9.66 9.67 20.78
N ARG A 281 -10.46 8.87 21.50
CA ARG A 281 -10.61 7.43 21.25
C ARG A 281 -12.05 7.09 20.87
N ILE A 282 -12.23 6.37 19.76
CA ILE A 282 -13.51 5.74 19.42
C ILE A 282 -13.58 4.38 20.12
N ILE A 283 -14.54 4.25 21.03
CA ILE A 283 -14.74 3.04 21.85
C ILE A 283 -15.91 2.18 21.36
N ALA A 284 -16.83 2.74 20.59
CA ALA A 284 -17.89 2.00 19.93
C ALA A 284 -18.30 2.61 18.59
N VAL A 285 -18.76 1.77 17.66
CA VAL A 285 -19.28 2.15 16.34
C VAL A 285 -20.63 1.46 16.12
N ASP A 286 -21.68 2.24 15.85
CA ASP A 286 -23.07 1.79 15.72
C ASP A 286 -23.49 0.83 16.85
N GLY A 287 -23.14 1.18 18.09
CA GLY A 287 -23.46 0.42 19.31
C GLY A 287 -22.58 -0.80 19.58
N HIS A 288 -21.66 -1.15 18.68
CA HIS A 288 -20.73 -2.26 18.86
C HIS A 288 -19.43 -1.76 19.48
N GLN A 289 -19.05 -2.33 20.65
CA GLN A 289 -17.79 -1.99 21.33
C GLN A 289 -16.59 -2.44 20.48
N CYS A 290 -15.62 -1.55 20.27
CA CYS A 290 -14.41 -1.81 19.49
C CYS A 290 -13.66 -3.06 20.00
N GLU A 291 -13.59 -3.24 21.32
CA GLU A 291 -12.95 -4.38 21.97
C GLU A 291 -13.61 -5.73 21.62
N VAL A 292 -14.91 -5.73 21.33
CA VAL A 292 -15.68 -6.94 21.01
C VAL A 292 -15.58 -7.28 19.53
N ILE A 293 -15.69 -6.28 18.65
CA ILE A 293 -15.71 -6.51 17.20
C ILE A 293 -14.33 -6.45 16.54
N SER A 294 -13.27 -6.13 17.30
CA SER A 294 -11.92 -5.74 16.86
C SER A 294 -11.84 -4.34 16.26
N THR A 295 -10.65 -3.74 16.35
CA THR A 295 -10.36 -2.40 15.83
C THR A 295 -10.47 -2.32 14.31
N ASP A 296 -10.14 -3.40 13.59
CA ASP A 296 -10.17 -3.40 12.12
C ASP A 296 -11.60 -3.37 11.60
N LYS A 297 -12.46 -4.22 12.17
CA LYS A 297 -13.89 -4.21 11.85
C LYS A 297 -14.53 -2.89 12.26
N ALA A 298 -14.17 -2.35 13.43
CA ALA A 298 -14.65 -1.04 13.86
C ALA A 298 -14.24 0.06 12.87
N ALA A 299 -12.99 0.06 12.38
CA ALA A 299 -12.51 1.04 11.41
C ALA A 299 -13.23 0.91 10.05
N ASP A 300 -13.52 -0.30 9.59
CA ASP A 300 -14.30 -0.52 8.38
C ASP A 300 -15.75 -0.05 8.52
N MET A 301 -16.35 -0.20 9.70
CA MET A 301 -17.69 0.33 9.99
C MET A 301 -17.75 1.87 9.93
N LEU A 302 -16.64 2.57 10.11
CA LEU A 302 -16.60 4.03 9.95
C LEU A 302 -16.74 4.45 8.47
N LYS A 303 -16.41 3.56 7.52
CA LYS A 303 -16.63 3.77 6.08
C LYS A 303 -18.09 3.49 5.72
N GLY A 304 -18.51 3.96 4.55
CA GLY A 304 -19.86 3.75 4.06
C GLY A 304 -20.26 4.73 2.96
N PRO A 305 -21.49 4.62 2.44
CA PRO A 305 -21.96 5.46 1.34
C PRO A 305 -21.86 6.95 1.67
N ILE A 306 -21.48 7.76 0.68
CA ILE A 306 -21.49 9.22 0.81
C ILE A 306 -22.87 9.72 1.24
N GLY A 307 -22.91 10.66 2.19
CA GLY A 307 -24.15 11.20 2.74
C GLY A 307 -24.79 10.36 3.84
N SER A 308 -24.38 9.10 4.03
CA SER A 308 -24.82 8.30 5.18
C SER A 308 -24.22 8.83 6.48
N SER A 309 -24.68 8.35 7.64
CA SER A 309 -24.12 8.70 8.95
C SER A 309 -23.73 7.46 9.74
N VAL A 310 -22.77 7.62 10.66
CA VAL A 310 -22.31 6.58 11.60
C VAL A 310 -22.36 7.09 13.02
N ARG A 311 -22.82 6.26 13.95
CA ARG A 311 -22.80 6.60 15.37
C ARG A 311 -21.48 6.16 15.94
N VAL A 312 -20.75 7.09 16.54
CA VAL A 312 -19.49 6.81 17.23
C VAL A 312 -19.60 7.23 18.68
N THR A 313 -19.13 6.38 19.58
CA THR A 313 -18.92 6.75 20.98
C THR A 313 -17.46 7.12 21.16
N VAL A 314 -17.22 8.39 21.52
CA VAL A 314 -15.88 8.99 21.59
C VAL A 314 -15.54 9.35 23.03
N VAL A 315 -14.30 9.09 23.43
CA VAL A 315 -13.72 9.51 24.71
C VAL A 315 -12.54 10.43 24.44
N SER A 316 -12.64 11.70 24.84
CA SER A 316 -11.50 12.61 24.84
C SER A 316 -10.66 12.41 26.11
N PRO A 317 -9.35 12.74 26.09
CA PRO A 317 -8.52 12.70 27.29
C PRO A 317 -9.16 13.47 28.45
N ASN A 318 -9.34 12.79 29.59
CA ASN A 318 -9.94 13.34 30.82
C ASN A 318 -11.39 13.84 30.69
N GLN A 319 -12.17 13.33 29.73
CA GLN A 319 -13.58 13.67 29.54
C GLN A 319 -14.46 12.41 29.53
N PRO A 320 -15.75 12.52 29.90
CA PRO A 320 -16.68 11.40 29.78
C PRO A 320 -16.92 11.02 28.32
N ALA A 321 -17.35 9.78 28.10
CA ALA A 321 -17.77 9.30 26.78
C ALA A 321 -18.95 10.10 26.25
N ARG A 322 -18.96 10.37 24.94
CA ARG A 322 -20.04 11.05 24.23
C ARG A 322 -20.41 10.32 22.94
N ASP A 323 -21.70 10.19 22.70
CA ASP A 323 -22.21 9.66 21.44
C ASP A 323 -22.34 10.79 20.41
N MET A 324 -21.86 10.53 19.20
CA MET A 324 -21.83 11.50 18.13
C MET A 324 -22.35 10.85 16.85
N MET A 325 -23.21 11.56 16.13
CA MET A 325 -23.66 11.17 14.80
C MET A 325 -22.79 11.93 13.79
N VAL A 326 -21.93 11.19 13.08
CA VAL A 326 -21.00 11.79 12.11
C VAL A 326 -21.42 11.41 10.71
N ARG A 327 -21.59 12.41 9.84
CA ARG A 327 -21.89 12.19 8.43
C ARG A 327 -20.64 11.70 7.69
N ARG A 328 -20.79 10.75 6.78
CA ARG A 328 -19.75 10.33 5.84
C ARG A 328 -19.80 11.24 4.63
N ASP A 329 -18.68 11.87 4.30
CA ASP A 329 -18.57 12.74 3.13
C ASP A 329 -17.22 12.57 2.43
N ARG A 330 -17.05 13.22 1.29
CA ARG A 330 -15.74 13.34 0.64
C ARG A 330 -14.80 14.16 1.52
N VAL A 331 -13.61 13.64 1.72
CA VAL A 331 -12.50 14.26 2.45
C VAL A 331 -11.30 14.28 1.52
N GLU A 332 -10.82 15.49 1.26
CA GLU A 332 -9.52 15.69 0.61
C GLU A 332 -8.43 15.38 1.62
N VAL A 333 -7.55 14.44 1.28
CA VAL A 333 -6.40 14.07 2.11
C VAL A 333 -5.18 14.83 1.60
N PRO A 334 -4.60 15.75 2.38
CA PRO A 334 -3.41 16.48 1.97
C PRO A 334 -2.29 15.52 1.56
N SER A 335 -1.73 15.76 0.38
CA SER A 335 -0.63 14.95 -0.16
C SER A 335 0.75 15.50 0.23
N VAL A 336 0.78 16.75 0.71
CA VAL A 336 1.96 17.48 1.20
C VAL A 336 1.69 18.00 2.60
N ASP A 337 2.46 17.52 3.57
CA ASP A 337 2.28 17.78 5.00
C ASP A 337 3.53 18.37 5.66
N ASN A 338 3.37 18.80 6.91
CA ASN A 338 4.43 19.27 7.79
C ASN A 338 5.28 20.40 7.17
N ILE A 339 4.63 21.35 6.49
CA ILE A 339 5.29 22.45 5.77
C ILE A 339 5.76 23.53 6.74
N HIS A 340 7.07 23.66 6.97
CA HIS A 340 7.64 24.69 7.85
C HIS A 340 9.13 24.94 7.61
N ILE A 341 9.67 26.03 8.18
CA ILE A 341 11.12 26.24 8.30
C ILE A 341 11.62 25.43 9.51
N ILE A 342 12.36 24.35 9.25
CA ILE A 342 12.87 23.43 10.27
C ILE A 342 14.19 23.94 10.90
N ASP A 343 14.98 24.72 10.16
CA ASP A 343 16.17 25.41 10.66
C ASP A 343 16.05 26.91 10.39
N ASN A 344 15.87 27.70 11.45
CA ASN A 344 15.68 29.15 11.34
C ASN A 344 16.95 29.93 11.02
N GLU A 345 18.13 29.42 11.39
CA GLU A 345 19.42 30.09 11.18
C GLU A 345 19.83 29.96 9.71
N SER A 346 19.76 28.73 9.19
CA SER A 346 20.11 28.43 7.80
C SER A 346 18.93 28.63 6.84
N LYS A 347 17.72 28.85 7.37
CA LYS A 347 16.45 28.97 6.63
C LYS A 347 16.16 27.74 5.77
N ILE A 348 16.23 26.55 6.36
CA ILE A 348 15.94 25.30 5.67
C ILE A 348 14.43 25.03 5.79
N GLY A 349 13.75 24.95 4.66
CA GLY A 349 12.36 24.50 4.55
C GLY A 349 12.28 22.99 4.59
N TYR A 350 11.20 22.47 5.16
CA TYR A 350 10.88 21.06 5.20
C TYR A 350 9.43 20.85 4.79
N LEU A 351 9.20 19.79 4.01
CA LEU A 351 7.87 19.25 3.73
C LEU A 351 7.95 17.74 3.59
N LYS A 352 6.84 17.07 3.86
CA LYS A 352 6.69 15.62 3.68
C LYS A 352 5.65 15.36 2.60
N ILE A 353 5.97 14.49 1.64
CA ILE A 353 4.98 14.03 0.65
C ILE A 353 4.52 12.65 1.11
N THR A 354 3.22 12.50 1.39
CA THR A 354 2.64 11.27 1.91
C THR A 354 2.19 10.31 0.81
N SER A 355 1.82 10.86 -0.36
CA SER A 355 1.39 10.09 -1.55
C SER A 355 1.51 10.96 -2.81
N PHE A 356 1.63 10.34 -3.98
CA PHE A 356 1.59 11.03 -5.28
C PHE A 356 0.18 10.95 -5.87
N GLN A 357 -0.64 11.96 -5.59
CA GLN A 357 -2.02 12.09 -6.05
C GLN A 357 -2.10 13.10 -7.20
N LYS A 358 -3.27 13.22 -7.82
CA LYS A 358 -3.51 14.16 -8.92
C LYS A 358 -3.20 15.62 -8.57
N ASN A 359 -3.50 16.04 -7.34
CA ASN A 359 -3.31 17.43 -6.90
C ASN A 359 -1.93 17.69 -6.28
N THR A 360 -1.11 16.66 -6.04
CA THR A 360 0.20 16.79 -5.37
C THR A 360 1.16 17.78 -6.05
N PRO A 361 1.26 17.88 -7.38
CA PRO A 361 2.09 18.90 -8.02
C PRO A 361 1.66 20.33 -7.66
N ALA A 362 0.35 20.58 -7.58
CA ALA A 362 -0.21 21.87 -7.19
C ALA A 362 0.02 22.16 -5.70
N ASP A 363 -0.20 21.17 -4.83
CA ASP A 363 0.04 21.26 -3.38
C ASP A 363 1.52 21.57 -3.10
N LEU A 364 2.43 20.86 -3.77
CA LEU A 364 3.87 21.10 -3.67
C LEU A 364 4.22 22.51 -4.13
N SER A 365 3.67 22.97 -5.26
CA SER A 365 3.90 24.33 -5.76
C SER A 365 3.44 25.39 -4.75
N GLN A 366 2.29 25.20 -4.10
CA GLN A 366 1.80 26.11 -3.05
C GLN A 366 2.71 26.08 -1.81
N ALA A 367 3.14 24.89 -1.37
CA ALA A 367 4.08 24.71 -0.27
C ALA A 367 5.41 25.42 -0.54
N MET A 368 5.93 25.31 -1.77
CA MET A 368 7.15 25.98 -2.22
C MET A 368 7.03 27.50 -2.13
N TRP A 369 5.92 28.08 -2.61
CA TRP A 369 5.69 29.52 -2.52
C TRP A 369 5.49 30.02 -1.08
N ARG A 370 4.87 29.21 -0.21
CA ARG A 370 4.78 29.49 1.23
C ARG A 370 6.17 29.54 1.85
N LEU A 371 6.97 28.47 1.68
CA LEU A 371 8.33 28.40 2.22
C LEU A 371 9.24 29.50 1.66
N HIS A 372 9.09 29.83 0.37
CA HIS A 372 9.82 30.94 -0.25
C HIS A 372 9.52 32.28 0.44
N ARG A 373 8.24 32.59 0.71
CA ARG A 373 7.83 33.79 1.45
C ARG A 373 8.34 33.79 2.90
N ASP A 374 8.47 32.61 3.50
CA ASP A 374 9.04 32.42 4.85
C ASP A 374 10.60 32.53 4.86
N GLY A 375 11.21 32.79 3.70
CA GLY A 375 12.64 33.05 3.53
C GLY A 375 13.49 31.80 3.32
N MET A 376 12.90 30.69 2.87
CA MET A 376 13.59 29.42 2.61
C MET A 376 14.81 29.62 1.69
N ARG A 377 15.95 29.06 2.11
CA ARG A 377 17.23 29.02 1.39
C ARG A 377 17.65 27.64 0.92
N ALA A 378 17.14 26.58 1.53
CA ALA A 378 17.33 25.18 1.15
C ALA A 378 16.04 24.39 1.44
N LEU A 379 15.79 23.29 0.73
CA LEU A 379 14.61 22.46 0.91
C LEU A 379 14.98 21.01 1.24
N VAL A 380 14.33 20.45 2.25
CA VAL A 380 14.27 19.02 2.53
C VAL A 380 12.89 18.50 2.15
N VAL A 381 12.86 17.54 1.22
CA VAL A 381 11.66 16.81 0.80
C VAL A 381 11.71 15.42 1.40
N ASP A 382 10.77 15.10 2.30
CA ASP A 382 10.71 13.80 2.96
C ASP A 382 9.75 12.85 2.23
N LEU A 383 10.28 11.77 1.66
CA LEU A 383 9.55 10.69 0.98
C LEU A 383 9.54 9.38 1.78
N ARG A 384 9.99 9.40 3.04
CA ARG A 384 10.04 8.20 3.89
C ARG A 384 8.63 7.68 4.17
N GLY A 385 8.43 6.38 4.00
CA GLY A 385 7.13 5.73 4.14
C GLY A 385 6.15 5.97 2.99
N ASN A 386 6.54 6.66 1.91
CA ASN A 386 5.65 6.97 0.80
C ASN A 386 5.64 5.85 -0.26
N PRO A 387 4.54 5.09 -0.43
CA PRO A 387 4.46 3.95 -1.35
C PRO A 387 4.35 4.34 -2.83
N GLY A 388 4.33 5.65 -3.14
CA GLY A 388 4.26 6.20 -4.47
C GLY A 388 2.85 6.74 -4.80
N GLY A 389 2.36 6.41 -5.99
CA GLY A 389 1.11 6.92 -6.53
C GLY A 389 1.21 7.14 -8.04
N LEU A 390 0.62 8.22 -8.55
CA LEU A 390 0.62 8.56 -9.97
C LEU A 390 2.03 8.85 -10.49
N LEU A 391 2.41 8.14 -11.57
CA LEU A 391 3.64 8.40 -12.29
C LEU A 391 3.67 9.84 -12.83
N THR A 392 2.56 10.32 -13.39
CA THR A 392 2.48 11.67 -13.96
C THR A 392 2.70 12.74 -12.91
N ALA A 393 2.14 12.58 -11.70
CA ALA A 393 2.39 13.50 -10.59
C ALA A 393 3.88 13.52 -10.22
N ALA A 394 4.56 12.37 -10.20
CA ALA A 394 6.00 12.34 -9.96
C ALA A 394 6.79 13.07 -11.06
N VAL A 395 6.41 12.88 -12.32
CA VAL A 395 7.01 13.60 -13.46
C VAL A 395 6.84 15.10 -13.29
N ASP A 396 5.62 15.58 -13.08
CA ASP A 396 5.31 17.00 -12.92
C ASP A 396 6.07 17.61 -11.72
N MET A 397 6.19 16.87 -10.62
CA MET A 397 6.94 17.32 -9.43
C MET A 397 8.45 17.35 -9.66
N VAL A 398 9.02 16.40 -10.40
CA VAL A 398 10.45 16.46 -10.77
C VAL A 398 10.72 17.63 -11.72
N ASP A 399 9.78 17.92 -12.62
CA ASP A 399 9.87 19.02 -13.58
C ASP A 399 10.02 20.39 -12.89
N LEU A 400 9.52 20.53 -11.65
CA LEU A 400 9.74 21.72 -10.84
C LEU A 400 11.21 21.94 -10.44
N PHE A 401 12.08 20.93 -10.53
CA PHE A 401 13.45 20.98 -10.04
C PHE A 401 14.52 20.68 -11.10
N VAL A 402 14.18 20.02 -12.20
CA VAL A 402 15.12 19.60 -13.26
C VAL A 402 14.87 20.41 -14.52
N GLU A 403 15.92 21.00 -15.11
CA GLU A 403 15.76 21.95 -16.22
C GLU A 403 15.59 21.28 -17.59
N GLN A 404 16.18 20.10 -17.79
CA GLN A 404 16.19 19.39 -19.07
C GLN A 404 16.59 17.93 -18.91
N GLY A 405 16.27 17.12 -19.93
CA GLY A 405 16.64 15.71 -20.01
C GLY A 405 15.53 14.76 -19.53
N THR A 406 15.76 13.46 -19.66
CA THR A 406 14.77 12.44 -19.28
C THR A 406 14.58 12.42 -17.77
N ILE A 407 13.33 12.44 -17.30
CA ILE A 407 12.94 12.24 -15.90
C ILE A 407 12.80 10.75 -15.60
N VAL A 408 12.07 10.03 -16.46
CA VAL A 408 11.83 8.59 -16.36
C VAL A 408 11.47 8.08 -17.74
N SER A 409 11.86 6.84 -18.03
CA SER A 409 11.40 6.14 -19.22
C SER A 409 10.61 4.88 -18.84
N THR A 410 9.64 4.53 -19.66
CA THR A 410 8.77 3.34 -19.50
C THR A 410 8.91 2.46 -20.72
N ARG A 411 8.96 1.14 -20.52
CA ARG A 411 8.98 0.15 -21.59
C ARG A 411 7.98 -0.96 -21.27
N GLY A 412 7.03 -1.17 -22.17
CA GLY A 412 5.98 -2.16 -22.02
C GLY A 412 5.98 -3.21 -23.12
N ARG A 413 4.88 -3.96 -23.21
CA ARG A 413 4.70 -4.94 -24.29
C ARG A 413 4.50 -4.27 -25.65
N ASN A 414 3.78 -3.15 -25.68
CA ASN A 414 3.37 -2.47 -26.90
C ASN A 414 3.98 -1.07 -26.93
N ALA A 415 4.26 -0.53 -28.11
CA ALA A 415 4.81 0.82 -28.28
C ALA A 415 3.98 1.95 -27.65
N ARG A 416 2.69 1.71 -27.35
CA ARG A 416 1.84 2.66 -26.62
C ARG A 416 2.15 2.77 -25.13
N GLU A 417 2.95 1.85 -24.60
CA GLU A 417 3.43 1.83 -23.22
C GLU A 417 4.89 2.30 -23.13
N ASP A 418 5.50 2.68 -24.27
CA ASP A 418 6.87 3.15 -24.36
C ASP A 418 6.89 4.68 -24.39
N PHE A 419 7.24 5.28 -23.25
CA PHE A 419 7.35 6.73 -23.12
C PHE A 419 8.72 7.13 -22.56
N ASP A 420 9.23 8.26 -23.03
CA ASP A 420 10.34 8.99 -22.42
C ASP A 420 9.81 10.32 -21.90
N TYR A 421 9.61 10.42 -20.59
CA TYR A 421 9.15 11.65 -19.94
C TYR A 421 10.34 12.58 -19.75
N THR A 422 10.26 13.82 -20.21
CA THR A 422 11.37 14.78 -20.20
C THR A 422 11.02 16.04 -19.41
N ALA A 423 12.04 16.64 -18.81
CA ALA A 423 11.92 17.90 -18.09
C ALA A 423 11.95 19.13 -19.01
N HIS A 424 11.38 20.24 -18.54
CA HIS A 424 11.22 21.51 -19.22
C HIS A 424 11.69 22.68 -18.35
N MET A 425 12.50 23.55 -18.94
CA MET A 425 13.19 24.63 -18.23
C MET A 425 12.29 25.68 -17.50
N PRO A 426 11.17 26.18 -18.07
CA PRO A 426 10.47 27.33 -17.49
C PRO A 426 9.94 27.08 -16.08
N GLY A 427 10.26 27.97 -15.13
CA GLY A 427 9.73 27.88 -13.77
C GLY A 427 10.52 26.98 -12.81
N THR A 428 11.66 26.44 -13.23
CA THR A 428 12.48 25.53 -12.41
C THR A 428 13.02 26.20 -11.15
N TRP A 429 12.83 25.56 -10.00
CA TRP A 429 13.43 25.95 -8.72
C TRP A 429 14.89 25.53 -8.64
N ARG A 430 15.78 26.48 -8.25
CA ARG A 430 17.23 26.25 -8.08
C ARG A 430 17.70 26.19 -6.63
N VAL A 431 16.75 26.11 -5.70
CA VAL A 431 17.04 26.00 -4.27
C VAL A 431 17.83 24.71 -4.00
N PRO A 432 18.88 24.71 -3.15
CA PRO A 432 19.48 23.49 -2.65
C PRO A 432 18.43 22.48 -2.20
N LEU A 433 18.52 21.23 -2.69
CA LEU A 433 17.50 20.20 -2.51
C LEU A 433 18.12 18.96 -1.87
N VAL A 434 17.47 18.48 -0.82
CA VAL A 434 17.73 17.19 -0.17
C VAL A 434 16.46 16.35 -0.19
N VAL A 435 16.56 15.08 -0.54
CA VAL A 435 15.44 14.14 -0.57
C VAL A 435 15.70 13.03 0.44
N LEU A 436 14.77 12.83 1.38
CA LEU A 436 14.86 11.75 2.37
C LEU A 436 14.08 10.53 1.87
N ILE A 437 14.70 9.35 1.91
CA ILE A 437 14.08 8.07 1.51
C ILE A 437 14.33 6.97 2.54
N ASP A 438 13.45 5.97 2.55
CA ASP A 438 13.62 4.74 3.33
C ASP A 438 13.20 3.50 2.53
N ALA A 439 13.26 2.32 3.16
CA ALA A 439 12.87 1.05 2.54
C ALA A 439 11.40 0.98 2.10
N ASN A 440 10.55 1.92 2.53
CA ASN A 440 9.13 2.01 2.19
C ASN A 440 8.86 3.08 1.12
N SER A 441 9.85 3.89 0.75
CA SER A 441 9.78 4.76 -0.43
C SER A 441 9.70 3.90 -1.69
N ALA A 442 8.59 3.93 -2.42
CA ALA A 442 8.36 3.05 -3.57
C ALA A 442 7.78 3.79 -4.80
N SER A 443 7.96 3.19 -5.99
CA SER A 443 7.30 3.62 -7.24
C SER A 443 7.54 5.10 -7.57
N ALA A 444 6.50 5.95 -7.57
CA ALA A 444 6.60 7.40 -7.82
C ALA A 444 7.66 8.10 -6.93
N SER A 445 7.81 7.68 -5.67
CA SER A 445 8.87 8.17 -4.79
C SER A 445 10.27 7.85 -5.31
N GLU A 446 10.44 6.69 -5.95
CA GLU A 446 11.68 6.23 -6.56
C GLU A 446 11.97 6.92 -7.88
N ILE A 447 10.91 7.27 -8.64
CA ILE A 447 11.03 8.14 -9.82
C ILE A 447 11.56 9.51 -9.39
N PHE A 448 10.94 10.13 -8.37
CA PHE A 448 11.36 11.43 -7.87
C PHE A 448 12.80 11.41 -7.36
N ALA A 449 13.11 10.52 -6.39
CA ALA A 449 14.46 10.44 -5.83
C ALA A 449 15.51 10.02 -6.86
N GLY A 450 15.18 9.08 -7.75
CA GLY A 450 16.07 8.62 -8.81
C GLY A 450 16.39 9.71 -9.82
N ALA A 451 15.40 10.50 -10.25
CA ALA A 451 15.61 11.59 -11.18
C ALA A 451 16.45 12.72 -10.56
N ILE A 452 16.13 13.15 -9.33
CA ILE A 452 16.91 14.18 -8.63
C ILE A 452 18.37 13.75 -8.46
N ARG A 453 18.60 12.48 -8.13
CA ARG A 453 19.95 11.93 -7.97
C ARG A 453 20.71 11.82 -9.30
N ASP A 454 20.11 11.22 -10.32
CA ASP A 454 20.79 10.94 -11.59
C ASP A 454 21.13 12.24 -12.35
N HIS A 455 20.30 13.28 -12.21
CA HIS A 455 20.59 14.64 -12.71
C HIS A 455 21.58 15.42 -11.85
N ARG A 456 22.04 14.86 -10.73
CA ARG A 456 22.84 15.56 -9.70
C ARG A 456 22.19 16.85 -9.22
N ARG A 457 20.86 16.88 -9.20
CA ARG A 457 20.08 18.06 -8.84
C ARG A 457 20.02 18.25 -7.32
N GLY A 458 20.03 17.18 -6.55
CA GLY A 458 19.98 17.21 -5.09
C GLY A 458 20.64 15.99 -4.48
N THR A 459 20.76 15.99 -3.15
CA THR A 459 21.34 14.87 -2.39
C THR A 459 20.25 13.97 -1.84
N VAL A 460 20.34 12.67 -2.09
CA VAL A 460 19.44 11.67 -1.53
C VAL A 460 20.03 11.10 -0.23
N VAL A 461 19.26 11.12 0.86
CA VAL A 461 19.70 10.73 2.20
C VAL A 461 18.75 9.69 2.79
N GLY A 462 19.28 8.71 3.51
CA GLY A 462 18.48 7.73 4.25
C GLY A 462 18.86 6.29 3.94
N GLN A 463 17.88 5.43 3.64
CA GLN A 463 18.11 4.03 3.29
C GLN A 463 17.73 3.74 1.84
N ARG A 464 18.22 2.61 1.32
CA ARG A 464 17.82 2.13 -0.02
C ARG A 464 16.30 1.99 -0.11
N SER A 465 15.72 2.48 -1.20
CA SER A 465 14.28 2.42 -1.45
C SER A 465 13.78 1.02 -1.83
N TYR A 466 12.45 0.86 -1.91
CA TYR A 466 11.77 -0.43 -2.03
C TYR A 466 12.15 -1.27 -3.26
N GLY A 467 12.30 -0.64 -4.43
CA GLY A 467 12.62 -1.31 -5.69
C GLY A 467 11.41 -1.73 -6.53
N LYS A 468 10.31 -0.97 -6.50
CA LYS A 468 9.12 -1.21 -7.33
C LYS A 468 9.25 -0.46 -8.65
N GLY A 469 9.85 -1.13 -9.64
CA GLY A 469 10.12 -0.57 -10.98
C GLY A 469 9.07 -0.87 -12.05
N SER A 470 7.78 -0.99 -11.69
CA SER A 470 6.69 -1.33 -12.61
C SER A 470 5.59 -0.28 -12.62
N VAL A 471 4.96 -0.11 -13.78
CA VAL A 471 3.78 0.75 -14.01
C VAL A 471 2.54 -0.13 -14.06
N GLN A 472 1.47 0.29 -13.39
CA GLN A 472 0.19 -0.39 -13.41
C GLN A 472 -0.85 0.43 -14.17
N GLY A 473 -1.55 -0.21 -15.10
CA GLY A 473 -2.80 0.30 -15.68
C GLY A 473 -4.00 -0.18 -14.86
N ILE A 474 -5.02 0.66 -14.74
CA ILE A 474 -6.31 0.31 -14.12
C ILE A 474 -7.35 0.17 -15.23
N PHE A 475 -7.89 -1.03 -15.39
CA PHE A 475 -8.83 -1.39 -16.43
C PHE A 475 -10.18 -1.74 -15.80
N PRO A 476 -11.19 -0.85 -15.87
CA PRO A 476 -12.58 -1.24 -15.59
C PRO A 476 -12.99 -2.38 -16.52
N LEU A 477 -13.70 -3.36 -15.97
CA LEU A 477 -14.27 -4.48 -16.71
C LEU A 477 -15.75 -4.21 -16.97
N ALA A 478 -16.31 -4.82 -18.02
CA ALA A 478 -17.67 -4.53 -18.45
C ALA A 478 -18.75 -5.03 -17.46
N THR A 479 -18.40 -5.96 -16.58
CA THR A 479 -19.36 -6.70 -15.74
C THR A 479 -19.15 -6.42 -14.25
N ALA A 480 -20.27 -6.24 -13.53
CA ALA A 480 -20.34 -6.06 -12.07
C ALA A 480 -19.52 -4.90 -11.48
N GLY A 481 -19.15 -3.91 -12.30
CA GLY A 481 -18.36 -2.76 -11.83
C GLY A 481 -16.96 -3.15 -11.34
N THR A 482 -16.46 -4.32 -11.73
CA THR A 482 -15.15 -4.85 -11.35
C THR A 482 -14.03 -4.23 -12.18
N GLY A 483 -12.79 -4.44 -11.78
CA GLY A 483 -11.63 -3.92 -12.47
C GLY A 483 -10.44 -4.87 -12.44
N LEU A 484 -9.43 -4.54 -13.23
CA LEU A 484 -8.13 -5.20 -13.22
C LEU A 484 -7.04 -4.13 -13.09
N ARG A 485 -6.25 -4.20 -12.02
CA ARG A 485 -4.97 -3.50 -11.93
C ARG A 485 -3.92 -4.43 -12.53
N LEU A 486 -3.24 -3.99 -13.58
CA LEU A 486 -2.33 -4.84 -14.36
C LEU A 486 -1.00 -4.13 -14.60
N THR A 487 0.12 -4.82 -14.39
CA THR A 487 1.42 -4.28 -14.75
C THR A 487 1.57 -4.21 -16.27
N THR A 488 1.69 -3.01 -16.83
CA THR A 488 1.77 -2.80 -18.30
C THR A 488 3.18 -2.46 -18.78
N ALA A 489 4.00 -1.86 -17.92
CA ALA A 489 5.35 -1.46 -18.26
C ALA A 489 6.33 -1.58 -17.08
N LYS A 490 7.62 -1.58 -17.40
CA LYS A 490 8.74 -1.38 -16.46
C LYS A 490 9.26 0.03 -16.66
N PHE A 491 9.72 0.68 -15.59
CA PHE A 491 10.32 2.01 -15.69
C PHE A 491 11.79 2.03 -15.29
N PHE A 492 12.52 2.98 -15.88
CA PHE A 492 13.97 3.13 -15.79
C PHE A 492 14.31 4.57 -15.42
N SER A 493 15.37 4.73 -14.63
CA SER A 493 15.88 6.04 -14.23
C SER A 493 16.50 6.78 -15.44
N PRO A 494 16.80 8.09 -15.32
CA PRO A 494 17.45 8.85 -16.40
C PRO A 494 18.75 8.22 -16.91
N SER A 495 19.50 7.52 -16.05
CA SER A 495 20.72 6.80 -16.44
C SER A 495 20.47 5.46 -17.15
N GLY A 496 19.23 5.13 -17.48
CA GLY A 496 18.83 3.84 -18.07
C GLY A 496 18.80 2.67 -17.08
N ARG A 497 18.95 2.92 -15.77
CA ARG A 497 18.99 1.86 -14.76
C ARG A 497 17.59 1.38 -14.44
N ALA A 498 17.38 0.06 -14.48
CA ALA A 498 16.12 -0.53 -14.01
C ALA A 498 15.96 -0.32 -12.50
N ILE A 499 14.81 0.20 -12.08
CA ILE A 499 14.47 0.38 -10.65
C ILE A 499 13.99 -0.94 -10.02
N SER A 500 13.37 -1.82 -10.82
CA SER A 500 12.82 -3.08 -10.32
C SER A 500 13.88 -3.95 -9.63
N ARG A 501 13.63 -4.35 -8.37
CA ARG A 501 14.54 -5.06 -7.46
C ARG A 501 15.82 -4.31 -7.06
N ASN A 502 16.06 -3.12 -7.62
CA ASN A 502 17.24 -2.32 -7.39
C ASN A 502 16.97 -1.12 -6.48
N GLY A 503 15.83 -0.47 -6.63
CA GLY A 503 15.52 0.78 -5.94
C GLY A 503 16.51 1.91 -6.25
N VAL A 504 16.45 2.94 -5.42
CA VAL A 504 17.33 4.10 -5.38
C VAL A 504 18.28 3.93 -4.20
N THR A 505 19.57 4.02 -4.47
CA THR A 505 20.61 4.00 -3.43
C THR A 505 20.82 5.45 -2.99
N PRO A 506 20.70 5.77 -1.69
CA PRO A 506 20.96 7.12 -1.22
C PRO A 506 22.44 7.49 -1.41
N ASP A 507 22.72 8.77 -1.60
CA ASP A 507 24.08 9.31 -1.65
C ASP A 507 24.69 9.33 -0.24
N VAL A 508 23.87 9.58 0.79
CA VAL A 508 24.24 9.48 2.21
C VAL A 508 23.40 8.40 2.88
N ASN A 509 24.02 7.27 3.19
CA ASN A 509 23.35 6.16 3.84
C ASN A 509 23.27 6.36 5.37
N VAL A 510 22.07 6.32 5.94
CA VAL A 510 21.81 6.45 7.37
C VAL A 510 21.19 5.15 7.88
N ARG A 511 21.91 4.46 8.78
CA ARG A 511 21.38 3.28 9.46
C ARG A 511 20.73 3.71 10.77
N VAL A 512 19.42 3.53 10.89
CA VAL A 512 18.73 3.60 12.17
C VAL A 512 18.91 2.23 12.83
N ALA A 513 19.51 2.16 14.01
CA ALA A 513 19.55 0.91 14.78
C ALA A 513 18.12 0.44 15.04
N GLY A 514 17.87 -0.87 14.90
CA GLY A 514 16.55 -1.47 15.13
C GLY A 514 16.01 -1.12 16.52
N LYS A 515 14.67 -1.05 16.64
CA LYS A 515 13.96 -0.76 17.90
C LYS A 515 14.55 -1.57 19.07
N PRO A 516 14.72 -0.98 20.27
CA PRO A 516 15.17 -1.72 21.45
C PRO A 516 14.21 -2.86 21.80
N ASP A 517 14.76 -3.90 22.43
CA ASP A 517 14.05 -5.08 22.94
C ASP A 517 12.81 -4.68 23.76
N LEU A 518 11.67 -5.30 23.46
CA LEU A 518 10.39 -5.06 24.14
C LEU A 518 10.41 -5.48 25.63
N SER A 519 11.48 -6.14 26.08
CA SER A 519 11.73 -6.42 27.50
C SER A 519 12.18 -5.18 28.29
N GLU A 520 12.70 -4.13 27.64
CA GLU A 520 13.18 -2.89 28.29
C GLU A 520 12.15 -1.74 28.31
N VAL A 521 10.95 -1.97 27.78
CA VAL A 521 9.92 -0.93 27.55
C VAL A 521 9.30 -0.38 28.83
N LYS A 522 9.46 -1.03 29.99
CA LYS A 522 9.01 -0.43 31.27
C LYS A 522 9.95 0.63 31.84
N ALA A 523 11.23 0.65 31.44
CA ALA A 523 12.18 1.67 31.89
C ALA A 523 12.41 2.78 30.86
N ALA A 524 12.24 2.48 29.56
CA ALA A 524 12.49 3.44 28.47
C ALA A 524 11.35 4.45 28.23
N VAL A 525 10.12 4.17 28.69
CA VAL A 525 8.95 5.05 28.49
C VAL A 525 9.03 6.34 29.32
N GLU A 526 9.87 6.39 30.36
CA GLU A 526 10.14 7.62 31.14
C GLU A 526 11.41 8.37 30.70
N GLN A 527 12.19 7.85 29.73
CA GLN A 527 13.42 8.49 29.24
C GLN A 527 13.39 8.89 27.74
N ALA A 528 12.33 8.57 27.00
CA ALA A 528 12.20 8.90 25.57
C ALA A 528 11.78 10.36 25.27
N THR A 529 12.23 11.32 26.07
CA THR A 529 12.19 12.75 25.72
C THR A 529 13.58 13.17 25.22
N SER A 530 13.72 13.29 23.88
CA SER A 530 14.87 13.82 23.10
C SER A 530 15.80 12.84 22.38
N GLN A 531 15.29 11.96 21.52
CA GLN A 531 16.09 11.48 20.39
C GLN A 531 15.68 12.22 19.11
N ALA A 532 16.61 12.97 18.54
CA ALA A 532 16.48 13.61 17.24
C ALA A 532 16.39 12.55 16.14
N ASP A 533 15.62 12.82 15.08
CA ASP A 533 15.48 11.90 13.93
C ASP A 533 16.80 11.92 13.13
N PRO A 534 17.59 10.83 13.15
CA PRO A 534 18.93 10.83 12.59
C PRO A 534 18.94 11.03 11.06
N VAL A 535 17.86 10.66 10.37
CA VAL A 535 17.77 10.85 8.91
C VAL A 535 17.48 12.32 8.60
N VAL A 536 16.63 12.97 9.39
CA VAL A 536 16.38 14.41 9.27
C VAL A 536 17.65 15.18 9.60
N ASP A 537 18.37 14.83 10.67
CA ASP A 537 19.62 15.48 11.05
C ASP A 537 20.68 15.37 9.94
N ALA A 538 20.86 14.18 9.38
CA ALA A 538 21.76 13.97 8.23
C ALA A 538 21.31 14.80 7.01
N GLY A 539 20.00 14.89 6.78
CA GLY A 539 19.42 15.75 5.74
C GLY A 539 19.72 17.23 5.94
N LEU A 540 19.64 17.73 7.18
CA LEU A 540 19.99 19.11 7.52
C LEU A 540 21.48 19.38 7.32
N VAL A 541 22.35 18.43 7.67
CA VAL A 541 23.80 18.54 7.41
C VAL A 541 24.06 18.64 5.90
N ALA A 542 23.44 17.77 5.10
CA ALA A 542 23.56 17.82 3.63
C ALA A 542 23.03 19.15 3.05
N ALA A 543 21.89 19.64 3.53
CA ALA A 543 21.32 20.91 3.09
C ALA A 543 22.23 22.10 3.40
N ARG A 544 22.84 22.14 4.60
CA ARG A 544 23.82 23.18 4.98
C ARG A 544 25.08 23.17 4.12
N GLN A 545 25.56 21.98 3.74
CA GLN A 545 26.71 21.85 2.83
C GLN A 545 26.39 22.42 1.44
N LEU A 546 25.18 22.17 0.93
CA LEU A 546 24.75 22.68 -0.38
C LEU A 546 24.55 24.21 -0.41
N LEU A 547 24.23 24.85 0.72
CA LEU A 547 24.13 26.32 0.81
C LEU A 547 25.44 27.04 0.48
N GLY A 548 26.59 26.36 0.55
CA GLY A 548 27.90 26.89 0.19
C GLY A 548 28.29 26.74 -1.29
N VAL A 549 27.47 26.10 -2.12
CA VAL A 549 27.80 25.76 -3.52
C VAL A 549 27.34 26.88 -4.48
N PRO A 550 28.24 27.48 -5.30
CA PRO A 550 27.87 28.50 -6.28
C PRO A 550 26.86 28.01 -7.33
N GLY A 551 25.86 28.83 -7.66
CA GLY A 551 24.86 28.54 -8.70
C GLY A 551 23.51 28.01 -8.20
N LEU A 552 23.44 27.57 -6.94
CA LEU A 552 22.17 27.28 -6.27
C LEU A 552 21.61 28.58 -5.66
N SER A 553 20.34 28.87 -5.90
CA SER A 553 19.67 30.11 -5.48
C SER A 553 18.18 29.88 -5.28
N THR A 554 17.55 30.70 -4.43
CA THR A 554 16.11 30.62 -4.14
C THR A 554 15.21 31.16 -5.24
N ARG A 555 15.79 31.73 -6.31
CA ARG A 555 15.05 32.38 -7.40
C ARG A 555 14.70 31.38 -8.50
N VAL A 556 13.41 31.36 -8.86
CA VAL A 556 12.92 30.85 -10.15
C VAL A 556 13.44 31.78 -11.26
N GLN A 557 13.75 31.27 -12.45
CA GLN A 557 14.04 32.16 -13.58
C GLN A 557 12.81 33.04 -13.86
N ASP A 558 12.91 34.35 -13.64
CA ASP A 558 11.94 35.32 -14.15
C ASP A 558 12.00 35.29 -15.68
N GLN A 559 10.85 35.11 -16.33
CA GLN A 559 10.72 35.34 -17.76
C GLN A 559 11.08 36.79 -18.07
N ARG A 560 12.10 36.99 -18.92
CA ARG A 560 12.17 38.14 -19.80
C ARG A 560 11.91 37.70 -21.22
#